data_AF-A0A5N3S2G7-F1
#
_entry.id   AF-A0A5N3S2G7-F1
#
_cell.length_a   1.000
_cell.length_b   1.000
_cell.length_c   1.000
_cell.angle_alpha   90.00
_cell.angle_beta   90.00
_cell.angle_gamma   90.00
#
_symmetry.space_group_name_H-M   'P 1'
#
loop_
_entity.id
_entity.type
_entity.pdbx_description
1 polymer ?
#
loop_
_entity_poly.entity_id
_entity_poly.type
_entity_poly.pdbx_seq_one_letter_code
_entity_poly.pdbx_strand_id
1 'polypeptide(L)' 'MQDKLSSFSSYLTSGLLALTGAFSIQDWAAVIGVVMVFVTYFTNRSIKLKLLDEVRRQRISEELCEKLNQ' A
#
# COMPACT_ATOMS: atom_id res chain seq x y z
N MET A 1 8.10 16.03 23.98
CA MET A 1 7.19 14.93 23.55
C MET A 1 7.84 13.98 22.56
N GLN A 2 8.82 14.43 21.76
CA GLN A 2 9.63 13.56 20.91
C GLN A 2 10.36 12.45 21.68
N ASP A 3 10.82 12.71 22.91
CA ASP A 3 11.51 11.69 23.72
C ASP A 3 10.62 10.50 24.06
N LYS A 4 9.32 10.70 24.26
CA LYS A 4 8.35 9.61 24.50
C LYS A 4 8.12 8.76 23.25
N LEU A 5 8.06 9.39 22.08
CA LEU A 5 7.94 8.71 20.79
C LEU A 5 9.22 7.95 20.42
N SER A 6 10.38 8.55 20.69
CA SER A 6 11.67 7.90 20.49
C SER A 6 11.84 6.71 21.42
N SER A 7 11.46 6.85 22.70
CA SER A 7 11.47 5.74 23.67
C SER A 7 10.55 4.61 23.23
N PHE A 8 9.31 4.94 22.83
CA PHE A 8 8.33 3.95 22.38
C PHE A 8 8.79 3.25 21.11
N SER A 9 9.34 4.00 20.15
CA SER A 9 9.99 3.47 18.95
C SER A 9 11.14 2.52 19.32
N SER A 10 12.02 2.91 20.25
CA SER A 10 13.12 2.05 20.68
C SER A 10 12.63 0.77 21.35
N TYR A 11 11.61 0.82 22.23
CA TYR A 11 11.03 -0.39 22.81
C TYR A 11 10.31 -1.26 21.77
N LEU A 12 9.61 -0.65 20.81
CA LEU A 12 8.97 -1.34 19.71
C LEU A 12 10.02 -2.01 18.81
N THR A 13 11.12 -1.33 18.52
CA THR A 13 12.20 -1.80 17.67
C THR A 13 12.99 -2.91 18.37
N SER A 14 13.27 -2.78 19.67
CA SER A 14 13.88 -3.83 20.48
C SER A 14 12.96 -5.04 20.65
N GLY A 15 11.64 -4.83 20.80
CA GLY A 15 10.65 -5.90 20.81
C GLY A 15 10.54 -6.62 19.47
N LEU A 16 10.55 -5.87 18.36
CA LEU A 16 10.60 -6.42 17.01
C LEU A 16 11.90 -7.18 16.76
N LEU A 17 13.05 -6.68 17.22
CA LEU A 17 14.35 -7.37 17.13
C LEU A 17 14.39 -8.65 17.97
N ALA A 18 13.83 -8.64 19.17
CA ALA A 18 13.73 -9.83 20.02
C ALA A 18 12.79 -10.89 19.41
N LEU A 19 11.66 -10.46 18.85
CA LEU A 19 10.76 -11.33 18.09
C LEU A 19 11.41 -11.83 16.79
N THR A 20 12.23 -11.00 16.15
CA THR A 20 13.00 -11.35 14.96
C THR A 20 14.04 -12.44 15.24
N GLY A 21 14.70 -12.37 16.39
CA GLY A 21 15.65 -13.40 16.85
C GLY A 21 14.97 -14.70 17.31
N ALA A 22 13.68 -14.65 17.70
CA ALA A 22 12.90 -15.82 18.09
C ALA A 22 12.15 -16.48 16.92
N PHE A 23 12.00 -15.79 15.78
CA PHE A 23 11.31 -16.28 14.59
C PHE A 23 12.23 -17.11 13.70
N SER A 24 11.79 -18.32 13.34
CA SER A 24 12.53 -19.20 12.43
C SER A 24 12.51 -18.65 10.99
N ILE A 25 13.47 -19.06 10.15
CA ILE A 25 13.55 -18.70 8.72
C ILE A 25 12.23 -19.00 7.99
N GLN A 26 11.52 -20.05 8.41
CA GLN A 26 10.23 -20.43 7.85
C GLN A 26 9.12 -19.43 8.17
N ASP A 27 9.12 -18.85 9.38
CA ASP A 27 8.16 -17.83 9.75
C ASP A 27 8.43 -16.52 9.02
N TRP A 28 9.70 -16.19 8.79
CA TRP A 28 10.11 -15.08 7.93
C TRP A 28 9.61 -15.24 6.48
N ALA A 29 9.67 -16.46 5.93
CA ALA A 29 9.12 -16.75 4.61
C ALA A 29 7.59 -16.54 4.56
N ALA A 30 6.87 -16.94 5.61
CA ALA A 30 5.43 -16.69 5.71
C ALA A 30 5.10 -15.19 5.77
N VAL A 31 5.85 -14.41 6.56
CA VAL A 31 5.69 -12.95 6.64
C VAL A 31 5.93 -12.29 5.26
N ILE A 32 6.99 -12.69 4.56
CA ILE A 32 7.27 -12.19 3.21
C ILE A 32 6.14 -12.54 2.24
N GLY A 33 5.61 -13.77 2.32
CA GLY A 33 4.45 -14.19 1.52
C GLY A 33 3.22 -13.31 1.76
N VAL A 34 2.90 -13.03 3.02
CA VAL A 34 1.78 -12.14 3.39
C VAL A 34 2.01 -10.72 2.85
N VAL A 35 3.23 -10.19 3.00
CA VAL A 35 3.58 -8.85 2.47
C VAL A 35 3.41 -8.80 0.95
N MET A 36 3.88 -9.82 0.22
CA MET A 36 3.73 -9.89 -1.24
C MET A 36 2.26 -9.93 -1.68
N VAL A 37 1.39 -10.65 -0.96
CA VAL A 37 -0.05 -10.67 -1.22
C VAL A 37 -0.65 -9.28 -1.00
N PHE A 38 -0.27 -8.59 0.08
CA PHE A 38 -0.70 -7.21 0.34
C PHE A 38 -0.25 -6.25 -0.75
N VAL A 39 1.02 -6.30 -1.15
CA VAL A 39 1.56 -5.46 -2.23
C VAL A 39 0.82 -5.72 -3.54
N THR A 40 0.58 -6.99 -3.87
CA THR A 40 -0.15 -7.39 -5.08
C THR A 40 -1.59 -6.89 -5.03
N TYR A 41 -2.26 -7.03 -3.88
CA TYR A 41 -3.62 -6.53 -3.68
C TYR A 41 -3.69 -5.00 -3.82
N PHE A 42 -2.78 -4.27 -3.18
CA PHE A 42 -2.73 -2.80 -3.27
C PHE A 42 -2.41 -2.33 -4.69
N THR A 43 -1.51 -3.01 -5.38
CA THR A 43 -1.19 -2.74 -6.79
C THR A 43 -2.41 -2.97 -7.66
N ASN A 44 -3.10 -4.11 -7.51
CA ASN A 44 -4.29 -4.43 -8.27
C ASN A 44 -5.45 -3.45 -7.97
N ARG A 45 -5.60 -3.04 -6.71
CA ARG A 45 -6.56 -2.01 -6.29
C ARG A 45 -6.23 -0.64 -6.88
N SER A 46 -4.95 -0.27 -6.90
CA SER A 46 -4.48 1.00 -7.47
C SER A 46 -4.66 1.04 -8.99
N ILE A 47 -4.40 -0.08 -9.68
CA ILE A 47 -4.64 -0.20 -11.12
C ILE A 47 -6.14 -0.10 -11.41
N LYS A 48 -7.01 -0.77 -10.66
CA LYS A 48 -8.47 -0.64 -10.81
C LYS A 48 -8.95 0.79 -10.61
N LEU A 49 -8.42 1.50 -9.62
CA LEU A 49 -8.73 2.91 -9.38
C LEU A 49 -8.30 3.80 -10.56
N LYS A 50 -7.07 3.60 -11.05
CA LYS A 50 -6.57 4.33 -12.23
C LYS A 50 -7.42 4.05 -13.47
N LEU A 51 -7.80 2.80 -13.72
CA LEU A 51 -8.67 2.44 -14.84
C LEU A 51 -10.03 3.12 -14.77
N LEU A 52 -10.61 3.23 -13.57
CA LEU A 52 -11.86 3.96 -13.35
C LEU A 52 -11.72 5.47 -13.60
N ASP A 53 -10.60 6.06 -13.17
CA ASP A 53 -10.30 7.46 -13.45
C ASP A 53 -10.03 7.73 -14.94
N GLU A 54 -9.35 6.80 -15.63
CA GLU A 54 -9.13 6.87 -17.08
C GLU A 54 -10.45 6.80 -17.85
N VAL A 55 -11.34 5.86 -17.51
CA VAL A 55 -12.67 5.73 -18.11
C VAL A 55 -13.51 6.97 -17.84
N ARG A 56 -13.45 7.52 -16.63
CA ARG A 56 -14.15 8.77 -16.29
C ARG A 56 -13.58 9.95 -17.09
N ARG A 57 -12.26 10.06 -17.24
CA ARG A 57 -11.62 11.11 -18.06
C ARG A 57 -12.00 11.01 -19.53
N GLN A 58 -12.03 9.80 -20.10
CA GLN A 58 -12.46 9.61 -21.48
C GLN A 58 -13.90 10.08 -21.68
N ARG A 59 -14.82 9.70 -20.78
CA ARG A 59 -16.22 10.08 -20.90
C ARG A 59 -16.43 11.61 -20.81
N ILE A 60 -15.69 12.27 -19.91
CA ILE A 60 -15.70 13.75 -19.81
C ILE A 60 -15.12 14.39 -21.07
N SER A 61 -14.07 13.81 -21.65
CA SER A 61 -13.46 14.31 -22.89
C SER A 61 -14.39 14.21 -24.08
N GLU A 62 -15.18 13.13 -24.18
CA GLU A 62 -16.19 12.96 -25.23
C GLU A 62 -17.34 13.94 -25.08
N GLU A 63 -17.87 14.12 -23.86
CA GLU A 63 -18.92 15.13 -23.58
C GLU A 63 -18.44 16.56 -23.89
N LEU A 64 -17.18 16.89 -23.59
CA LEU A 64 -16.62 18.21 -23.92
C LEU A 64 -16.49 18.40 -25.44
N CYS A 65 -16.10 17.35 -26.16
CA CYS A 65 -15.94 17.38 -27.62
C CYS A 65 -17.29 17.55 -28.32
N GLU A 66 -18.34 16.84 -27.87
CA GLU A 66 -19.70 17.02 -28.38
C GLU A 66 -20.21 18.45 -28.13
N LYS A 67 -20.02 19.00 -26.93
CA LYS A 67 -20.45 20.37 -26.61
C LYS A 67 -19.71 21.45 -27.39
N LEU A 68 -18.48 21.19 -27.81
CA LEU A 68 -17.68 22.15 -28.57
C LEU A 68 -17.99 22.09 -30.08
N ASN A 69 -18.55 20.98 -30.55
CA ASN A 69 -18.97 20.77 -31.93
C ASN A 69 -20.44 21.16 -32.19
N GLN A 70 -21.16 21.66 -31.19
CA GLN A 70 -22.55 22.11 -31.24
C GLN A 70 -22.63 23.63 -31.12
#